data_AF-G4XSW6-F1
#
_entry.id   AF-G4XSW6-F1
#
_cell.length_a   1.000
_cell.length_b   1.000
_cell.length_c   1.000
_cell.angle_alpha   90.00
_cell.angle_beta   90.00
_cell.angle_gamma   90.00
#
_symmetry.space_group_name_H-M   'P 1'
#
loop_
_entity.id
_entity.type
_entity.pdbx_description
1 polymer ?
#
loop_
_entity_poly.entity_id
_entity_poly.type
_entity_poly.pdbx_seq_one_letter_code
_entity_poly.pdbx_strand_id
1 'polypeptide(L)'
;QFPYSPPEQGEGWTSFYELMEAVVEQPPPCASTDQFSAEFCSFISVCIQKDPNDRKSAHEFMAHPFISMYRDLNVDLATYFTNAGSPLATF
;
A
#
# COMPACT_ATOMS: atom_id res chain seq x y z
N GLN A 1 5.12 -8.83 5.06
CA GLN A 1 6.17 -8.02 5.72
C GLN A 1 5.64 -6.61 5.88
N PHE A 2 5.82 -5.97 7.05
CA PHE A 2 5.42 -4.57 7.24
C PHE A 2 6.38 -3.64 6.47
N PRO A 3 5.91 -2.46 6.01
CA PRO A 3 6.69 -1.61 5.10
C PRO A 3 7.97 -1.01 5.71
N TYR A 4 8.00 -0.84 7.04
CA TYR A 4 9.19 -0.44 7.80
C TYR A 4 9.61 -1.60 8.71
N SER A 5 10.91 -1.76 8.92
CA SER A 5 11.48 -2.79 9.81
C SER A 5 12.07 -2.14 11.06
N PRO A 6 11.92 -2.76 12.25
CA PRO A 6 12.63 -2.33 13.45
C PRO A 6 14.15 -2.30 13.21
N PRO A 7 14.87 -1.38 13.86
CA PRO A 7 16.33 -1.28 13.70
C PRO A 7 17.06 -2.53 14.23
N GLU A 8 16.53 -3.19 15.26
CA GLU A 8 17.09 -4.43 15.80
C GLU A 8 16.44 -5.65 15.15
N GLN A 9 17.25 -6.43 14.41
CA GLN A 9 16.77 -7.60 13.67
C GLN A 9 16.37 -8.73 14.61
N GLY A 10 15.09 -8.84 14.96
CA GLY A 10 14.53 -10.01 15.64
C GLY A 10 13.55 -9.69 16.77
N GLU A 11 13.60 -8.48 17.31
CA GLU A 11 12.57 -7.97 18.22
C GLU A 11 11.64 -7.03 17.45
N GLY A 12 10.36 -6.99 17.83
CA GLY A 12 9.40 -6.05 17.25
C GLY A 12 9.77 -4.60 17.56
N TRP A 13 8.93 -3.65 17.16
CA TRP A 13 9.08 -2.27 17.59
C TRP A 13 9.06 -2.19 19.12
N THR A 14 10.07 -1.57 19.73
CA THR A 14 10.12 -1.44 21.20
C THR A 14 9.09 -0.42 21.68
N SER A 15 8.75 0.54 20.82
CA SER A 15 7.78 1.60 21.07
C SER A 15 7.10 2.07 19.79
N PHE A 16 5.86 2.56 19.92
CA PHE A 16 5.15 3.23 18.83
C PHE A 16 5.94 4.43 18.26
N TYR A 17 6.69 5.13 19.11
CA TYR A 17 7.46 6.30 18.69
C TYR A 17 8.57 5.96 17.69
N GLU A 18 9.20 4.79 17.81
CA GLU A 18 10.22 4.34 16.85
C GLU A 18 9.61 4.11 15.45
N LEU A 19 8.42 3.52 15.38
CA LEU A 19 7.71 3.36 14.11
C LEU A 19 7.32 4.72 13.53
N MET A 20 6.81 5.63 14.37
CA MET A 20 6.47 6.98 13.93
C MET A 20 7.71 7.71 13.40
N GLU A 21 8.84 7.62 14.09
CA GLU A 21 10.12 8.17 13.64
C GLU A 21 10.55 7.54 12.31
N ALA A 22 10.46 6.22 12.16
CA ALA A 22 10.75 5.55 10.90
C ALA A 22 9.87 6.08 9.75
N VAL A 23 8.58 6.28 9.97
CA VAL A 23 7.66 6.89 9.00
C VAL A 23 8.09 8.32 8.64
N VAL A 24 8.57 9.10 9.61
CA VAL A 24 8.99 10.51 9.43
C VAL A 24 10.38 10.66 8.80
N GLU A 25 11.32 9.77 9.11
CA GLU A 25 12.73 9.92 8.74
C GLU A 25 13.15 9.02 7.57
N GLN A 26 12.64 7.79 7.47
CA GLN A 26 13.04 6.87 6.40
C GLN A 26 12.34 7.21 5.07
N PRO A 27 12.92 6.79 3.92
CA PRO A 27 12.23 6.92 2.63
C PRO A 27 10.85 6.27 2.65
N PRO A 28 9.88 6.78 1.86
CA PRO A 28 8.58 6.14 1.78
C PRO A 28 8.72 4.72 1.24
N PRO A 29 7.98 3.74 1.79
CA PRO A 29 8.04 2.37 1.31
C PRO A 29 7.55 2.28 -0.12
N CYS A 30 8.12 1.34 -0.85
CA CYS A 30 7.74 1.04 -2.23
C CYS A 30 7.16 -0.37 -2.31
N ALA A 31 6.20 -0.58 -3.21
CA ALA A 31 5.73 -1.92 -3.53
C ALA A 31 6.86 -2.71 -4.21
N SER A 32 6.93 -4.02 -3.92
CA SER A 32 7.93 -4.91 -4.47
C SER A 32 7.68 -5.17 -5.96
N THR A 33 8.65 -4.82 -6.80
CA THR A 33 8.54 -4.97 -8.26
C THR A 33 8.63 -6.43 -8.73
N ASP A 34 9.10 -7.33 -7.87
CA ASP A 34 9.13 -8.78 -8.09
C ASP A 34 7.77 -9.45 -7.82
N GLN A 35 6.90 -8.84 -7.00
CA GLN A 35 5.60 -9.40 -6.63
C GLN A 35 4.41 -8.72 -7.31
N PHE A 36 4.55 -7.45 -7.70
CA PHE A 36 3.44 -6.65 -8.21
C PHE A 36 3.69 -6.07 -9.59
N SER A 37 2.61 -5.70 -10.29
CA SER A 37 2.70 -5.10 -11.62
C SER A 37 3.32 -3.69 -11.57
N ALA A 38 3.88 -3.26 -12.69
CA ALA A 38 4.50 -1.93 -12.80
C ALA A 38 3.49 -0.79 -12.53
N GLU A 39 2.24 -0.96 -12.98
CA GLU A 39 1.16 0.01 -12.77
C GLU A 39 0.79 0.12 -11.29
N PHE A 40 0.75 -1.01 -10.57
CA PHE A 40 0.51 -1.01 -9.13
C PHE A 40 1.65 -0.33 -8.37
N CYS A 41 2.89 -0.70 -8.67
CA CYS A 41 4.06 -0.08 -8.03
C CYS A 41 4.10 1.43 -8.28
N SER A 42 3.85 1.86 -9.51
CA SER A 42 3.72 3.28 -9.87
C SER A 42 2.62 3.97 -9.06
N PHE A 43 1.43 3.36 -8.98
CA PHE A 43 0.32 3.94 -8.23
C PHE A 43 0.66 4.13 -6.74
N ILE A 44 1.22 3.10 -6.10
CA ILE A 44 1.64 3.15 -4.69
C ILE A 44 2.68 4.24 -4.46
N SER A 45 3.70 4.35 -5.32
CA SER A 45 4.71 5.40 -5.20
C SER A 45 4.11 6.80 -5.24
N VAL A 46 3.06 7.04 -6.04
CA VAL A 46 2.38 8.35 -6.08
C VAL A 46 1.47 8.57 -4.85
N CYS A 47 0.95 7.51 -4.24
CA CYS A 47 0.16 7.59 -3.01
C CYS A 47 0.99 7.98 -1.79
N ILE A 48 2.20 7.41 -1.66
CA ILE A 48 3.02 7.50 -0.45
C ILE A 48 4.06 8.64 -0.57
N GLN A 49 3.58 9.84 -0.89
CA GLN A 49 4.41 11.05 -0.93
C GLN A 49 4.54 11.68 0.46
N LYS A 50 5.78 11.91 0.89
CA LYS A 50 6.08 12.53 2.20
C LYS A 50 5.81 14.03 2.18
N ASP A 51 6.19 14.71 1.10
CA ASP A 51 5.80 16.11 0.89
C ASP A 51 4.28 16.16 0.60
N PRO A 52 3.49 16.89 1.41
CA PRO A 52 2.06 17.01 1.17
C PRO A 52 1.73 17.72 -0.15
N ASN A 53 2.62 18.56 -0.69
CA ASN A 53 2.41 19.25 -1.97
C ASN A 53 2.56 18.32 -3.17
N ASP A 54 3.37 17.26 -3.05
CA ASP A 54 3.54 16.23 -4.08
C ASP A 54 2.42 15.17 -4.03
N ARG A 55 1.63 15.16 -2.95
CA ARG A 55 0.55 14.20 -2.75
C ARG A 55 -0.66 14.60 -3.58
N LYS A 56 -0.95 13.79 -4.60
CA LYS A 56 -2.13 13.95 -5.44
C LYS A 56 -3.43 13.85 -4.63
N SER A 57 -4.44 14.60 -5.03
CA SER A 57 -5.80 14.49 -4.52
C SER A 57 -6.47 13.19 -5.01
N ALA A 58 -7.55 12.78 -4.34
CA ALA A 58 -8.35 11.62 -4.75
C ALA A 58 -8.82 11.74 -6.21
N HIS A 59 -9.23 12.95 -6.64
CA HIS A 59 -9.65 13.20 -8.01
C HIS A 59 -8.50 12.98 -9.01
N GLU A 60 -7.29 13.46 -8.70
CA GLU A 60 -6.13 13.26 -9.56
C GLU A 60 -5.70 11.78 -9.64
N PHE A 61 -5.88 11.00 -8.56
CA PHE A 61 -5.64 9.55 -8.59
C PHE A 61 -6.59 8.79 -9.52
N MET A 62 -7.82 9.27 -9.70
CA MET A 62 -8.78 8.63 -10.62
C MET A 62 -8.31 8.61 -12.08
N ALA A 63 -7.37 9.48 -12.44
CA ALA A 63 -6.74 9.52 -13.76
C ALA A 63 -5.52 8.60 -13.91
N HIS A 64 -5.03 7.99 -12.82
CA HIS A 64 -3.87 7.10 -12.88
C HIS A 64 -4.25 5.78 -13.61
N PRO A 65 -3.42 5.27 -14.55
CA PRO A 65 -3.74 4.10 -15.37
C PRO A 65 -4.18 2.86 -14.56
N PHE A 66 -3.55 2.66 -13.40
CA PHE A 66 -3.89 1.56 -12.49
C PHE A 66 -5.38 1.53 -12.09
N ILE A 67 -6.01 2.70 -11.87
CA ILE A 67 -7.42 2.79 -11.44
C ILE A 67 -8.38 2.43 -12.58
N SER A 68 -8.02 2.74 -13.83
CA SER A 68 -8.86 2.46 -14.99
C SER A 68 -8.60 1.08 -15.62
N MET A 69 -7.50 0.42 -15.31
CA MET A 69 -7.01 -0.79 -15.98
C MET A 69 -8.04 -1.93 -16.07
N TYR A 70 -8.90 -2.05 -15.05
CA TYR A 70 -9.91 -3.11 -14.98
C TYR A 70 -11.35 -2.57 -14.98
N ARG A 71 -11.56 -1.32 -15.41
CA ARG A 71 -12.87 -0.67 -15.36
C ARG A 71 -13.95 -1.45 -16.14
N ASP A 72 -13.54 -2.05 -17.26
CA ASP A 72 -14.46 -2.77 -18.16
C ASP A 72 -14.58 -4.26 -17.81
N LEU A 73 -13.89 -4.73 -16.77
CA LEU A 73 -13.95 -6.10 -16.32
C LEU A 73 -15.08 -6.26 -15.28
N ASN A 74 -16.03 -7.13 -15.57
CA ASN A 74 -17.08 -7.48 -14.61
C ASN A 74 -16.52 -8.47 -13.56
N VAL A 75 -15.85 -7.94 -12.54
CA VAL A 75 -15.31 -8.72 -11.42
C VAL A 75 -16.40 -8.90 -10.35
N ASP A 76 -16.81 -10.15 -10.12
CA ASP A 76 -17.74 -10.48 -9.03
C ASP A 76 -17.00 -10.57 -7.68
N LEU A 77 -16.86 -9.41 -7.04
CA LEU A 77 -16.26 -9.30 -5.71
C LEU A 77 -17.09 -10.01 -4.63
N ALA A 78 -18.42 -10.10 -4.78
CA ALA A 78 -19.28 -10.71 -3.78
C ALA A 78 -19.04 -12.22 -3.69
N THR A 79 -18.96 -12.89 -4.84
CA THR A 79 -18.59 -14.30 -4.91
C THR A 79 -17.16 -14.53 -4.42
N TYR A 80 -16.22 -13.66 -4.78
CA TYR A 80 -14.84 -13.74 -4.28
C TYR A 80 -14.77 -13.73 -2.75
N PHE A 81 -15.40 -12.75 -2.09
CA PHE A 81 -15.36 -12.64 -0.62
C PHE A 81 -16.12 -13.76 0.09
N THR A 82 -17.15 -14.32 -0.54
CA THR A 82 -17.87 -15.49 -0.01
C THR A 82 -16.99 -16.74 -0.05
N ASN A 83 -16.28 -16.96 -1.15
CA ASN A 83 -15.47 -18.16 -1.36
C ASN A 83 -14.11 -18.11 -0.67
N ALA A 84 -13.47 -16.94 -0.64
CA ALA A 84 -12.19 -16.77 0.04
C ALA A 84 -12.29 -16.90 1.57
N GLY A 85 -13.51 -16.92 2.12
CA GLY A 85 -13.76 -16.60 3.53
C GLY A 85 -13.49 -15.12 3.78
N SER A 86 -14.14 -14.52 4.78
CA SER A 86 -13.83 -13.13 5.14
C SER A 86 -12.41 -13.08 5.69
N PRO A 87 -11.42 -12.45 5.01
CA PRO A 87 -10.06 -12.35 5.54
C PRO A 87 -10.03 -11.51 6.83
N LEU A 88 -11.09 -10.74 7.10
CA LEU A 88 -11.28 -9.92 8.29
C LEU A 88 -11.65 -10.73 9.55
N ALA A 89 -11.93 -12.03 9.42
CA ALA A 89 -12.36 -12.88 10.53
C ALA A 89 -11.21 -13.68 11.16
N THR A 90 -9.97 -13.51 10.71
CA THR A 90 -8.80 -14.23 11.25
C THR A 90 -7.78 -13.23 11.78
N PHE A 91 -7.98 -12.80 13.03
CA PHE A 91 -6.97 -12.14 13.87
C PHE A 91 -6.72 -13.02 15.09
#